data_AF-A0A0K8TDL6-F1
#
_entry.id   AF-A0A0K8TDL6-F1
#
_cell.length_a   1.000
_cell.length_b   1.000
_cell.length_c   1.000
_cell.angle_alpha   90.00
_cell.angle_beta   90.00
_cell.angle_gamma   90.00
#
_symmetry.space_group_name_H-M   'P 1'
#
loop_
_entity.id
_entity.type
_entity.pdbx_description
1 polymer ?
#
loop_
_entity_poly.entity_id
_entity_poly.type
_entity_poly.pdbx_seq_one_letter_code
_entity_poly.pdbx_strand_id
1 'polypeptide(L)'
;MLYATFNNGLAYEFVPGVTLDENTVKDPAIFPLVAAMLARFHAIPVGTEKKPILWTKLRKYLSLIPSFYTQPKKRTRFEELFPNGRQSLENEINYLQKSLEDVDDLKTVFCHNDLLLSNIIHSDGKVHFIDYEYADCNYQAFDIGNHFTEFAGVNNIDFSRIPDKDFQVRWLKLYLNELRVCTGDKTEITPEEVDCLYEKVNKFILVGHIFWITWALVQAEISELDFDFIEYASLKMGDYYSRKPAILP
;
A
#
# COMPACT_ATOMS: atom_id res chain seq x y z
N MET A 1 22.95 3.47 6.45
CA MET A 1 23.94 3.95 5.45
C MET A 1 24.07 2.95 4.32
N LEU A 2 24.05 3.35 3.05
CA LEU A 2 24.35 2.46 1.91
C LEU A 2 25.87 2.34 1.76
N TYR A 3 26.41 1.13 1.79
CA TYR A 3 27.85 0.86 1.67
C TYR A 3 28.27 0.55 0.23
N ALA A 4 27.48 -0.27 -0.49
CA ALA A 4 27.80 -0.66 -1.86
C ALA A 4 26.55 -1.07 -2.65
N THR A 5 26.63 -0.95 -3.97
CA THR A 5 25.65 -1.49 -4.92
C THR A 5 26.33 -2.45 -5.87
N PHE A 6 25.62 -3.51 -6.24
CA PHE A 6 26.04 -4.56 -7.16
C PHE A 6 24.97 -4.76 -8.24
N ASN A 7 25.28 -5.46 -9.33
CA ASN A 7 24.30 -5.74 -10.39
C ASN A 7 23.11 -6.58 -9.90
N ASN A 8 23.27 -7.32 -8.81
CA ASN A 8 22.29 -8.25 -8.26
C ASN A 8 21.97 -8.00 -6.77
N GLY A 9 22.31 -6.83 -6.23
CA GLY A 9 22.04 -6.56 -4.81
C GLY A 9 22.70 -5.29 -4.26
N LEU A 10 22.55 -5.10 -2.95
CA LEU A 10 23.00 -3.92 -2.22
C LEU A 10 23.60 -4.37 -0.88
N ALA A 11 24.58 -3.63 -0.36
CA ALA A 11 25.05 -3.77 1.01
C ALA A 11 24.82 -2.45 1.75
N TYR A 12 24.09 -2.49 2.86
CA TYR A 12 23.76 -1.33 3.67
C TYR A 12 23.78 -1.67 5.16
N GLU A 13 23.80 -0.64 5.99
CA GLU A 13 23.85 -0.70 7.44
C GLU A 13 22.73 -1.56 8.02
N PHE A 14 23.10 -2.45 8.93
CA PHE A 14 22.14 -3.23 9.71
C PHE A 14 21.44 -2.32 10.72
N VAL A 15 20.11 -2.38 10.74
CA VAL A 15 19.28 -1.67 11.70
C VAL A 15 18.85 -2.65 12.80
N PRO A 16 19.32 -2.49 14.06
CA PRO A 16 18.91 -3.37 15.14
C PRO A 16 17.44 -3.13 15.53
N GLY A 17 16.74 -4.19 15.90
CA GLY A 17 15.37 -4.14 16.38
C GLY A 17 14.56 -5.38 16.00
N VAL A 18 13.25 -5.26 16.16
CA VAL A 18 12.28 -6.31 15.80
C VAL A 18 11.35 -5.74 14.74
N THR A 19 11.13 -6.49 13.67
CA THR A 19 10.15 -6.12 12.65
C THR A 19 8.74 -6.16 13.23
N LEU A 20 7.86 -5.26 12.79
CA LEU A 20 6.47 -5.34 13.17
C LEU A 20 5.80 -6.58 12.57
N ASP A 21 4.72 -6.97 13.22
CA ASP A 21 3.82 -8.05 12.83
C ASP A 21 2.37 -7.63 13.10
N GLU A 22 1.43 -8.50 12.78
CA GLU A 22 0.01 -8.25 12.92
C GLU A 22 -0.39 -7.99 14.40
N ASN A 23 0.39 -8.46 15.38
CA ASN A 23 0.09 -8.28 16.80
C ASN A 23 0.62 -6.96 17.35
N THR A 24 1.75 -6.49 16.84
CA THR A 24 2.47 -5.30 17.31
C THR A 24 2.05 -4.03 16.59
N VAL A 25 1.55 -4.11 15.35
CA VAL A 25 1.25 -2.93 14.53
C VAL A 25 0.15 -2.01 15.12
N LYS A 26 -0.76 -2.56 15.94
CA LYS A 26 -1.80 -1.79 16.64
C LYS A 26 -1.40 -1.37 18.06
N ASP A 27 -0.20 -1.71 18.53
CA ASP A 27 0.24 -1.38 19.89
C ASP A 27 0.20 0.15 20.10
N PRO A 28 -0.50 0.66 21.14
CA PRO A 28 -0.57 2.08 21.45
C PRO A 28 0.78 2.78 21.64
N ALA A 29 1.85 2.05 21.97
CA ALA A 29 3.20 2.57 22.06
C ALA A 29 3.91 2.65 20.69
N ILE A 30 3.43 1.91 19.68
CA ILE A 30 4.11 1.73 18.38
C ILE A 30 3.41 2.47 17.24
N PHE A 31 2.09 2.30 17.07
CA PHE A 31 1.40 2.88 15.91
C PHE A 31 1.56 4.41 15.79
N PRO A 32 1.64 5.19 16.89
CA PRO A 32 1.91 6.63 16.78
C PRO A 32 3.28 6.93 16.18
N LEU A 33 4.29 6.09 16.47
CA LEU A 33 5.65 6.23 15.94
C LEU A 33 5.67 5.94 14.43
N VAL A 34 4.89 4.96 13.97
CA VAL A 34 4.75 4.65 12.54
C VAL A 34 4.09 5.81 11.80
N ALA A 35 2.99 6.37 12.35
CA ALA A 35 2.32 7.54 11.79
C ALA A 35 3.27 8.74 11.65
N ALA A 36 4.03 9.02 12.71
CA ALA A 36 5.00 10.11 12.71
C ALA A 36 6.15 9.87 11.71
N MET A 37 6.68 8.64 11.63
CA MET A 37 7.75 8.30 10.71
C MET A 37 7.29 8.42 9.24
N LEU A 38 6.08 7.98 8.91
CA LEU A 38 5.53 8.13 7.56
C LEU A 38 5.29 9.60 7.21
N ALA A 39 4.83 10.42 8.16
CA ALA A 39 4.70 11.86 7.96
C ALA A 39 6.04 12.54 7.64
N ARG A 40 7.10 12.19 8.37
CA ARG A 40 8.47 12.66 8.10
C ARG A 40 8.96 12.23 6.73
N PHE A 41 8.66 11.00 6.33
CA PHE A 41 9.02 10.47 5.03
C PHE A 41 8.28 11.22 3.90
N HIS A 42 6.99 11.45 4.04
CA HIS A 42 6.17 12.21 3.08
C HIS A 42 6.51 13.70 3.03
N ALA A 43 7.16 14.25 4.06
CA ALA A 43 7.65 15.63 4.07
C ALA A 43 8.94 15.82 3.25
N ILE A 44 9.58 14.74 2.79
CA ILE A 44 10.77 14.83 1.92
C ILE A 44 10.34 15.51 0.60
N PRO A 45 10.96 16.64 0.21
CA PRO A 45 10.57 17.37 -0.98
C PRO A 45 10.70 16.52 -2.25
N VAL A 46 9.64 16.51 -3.06
CA VAL A 46 9.66 15.92 -4.40
C VAL A 46 9.70 17.05 -5.42
N GLY A 47 10.49 16.89 -6.49
CA GLY A 47 10.47 17.83 -7.60
C GLY A 47 9.06 17.96 -8.19
N THR A 48 8.62 19.19 -8.46
CA THR A 48 7.26 19.54 -8.89
C THR A 48 6.82 18.89 -10.20
N GLU A 49 7.76 18.39 -11.00
CA GLU A 49 7.50 17.72 -12.28
C GLU A 49 7.17 16.23 -12.14
N LYS A 50 7.44 15.62 -10.98
CA LYS A 50 7.23 14.18 -10.80
C LYS A 50 5.75 13.87 -10.62
N LYS A 51 5.21 13.07 -11.54
CA LYS A 51 3.84 12.54 -11.48
C LYS A 51 3.78 11.27 -10.61
N PRO A 52 2.63 10.98 -9.97
CA PRO A 52 2.42 9.72 -9.26
C PRO A 52 2.65 8.50 -10.14
N ILE A 53 3.47 7.56 -9.68
CA ILE A 53 3.85 6.37 -10.47
C ILE A 53 2.78 5.28 -10.49
N LEU A 54 1.78 5.35 -9.60
CA LEU A 54 0.81 4.28 -9.33
C LEU A 54 0.15 3.71 -10.58
N TRP A 55 -0.53 4.55 -11.35
CA TRP A 55 -1.28 4.09 -12.53
C TRP A 55 -0.36 3.51 -13.60
N THR A 56 0.84 4.07 -13.77
CA THR A 56 1.85 3.54 -14.70
C THR A 56 2.31 2.15 -14.28
N LYS A 57 2.66 1.93 -12.99
CA LYS A 57 3.02 0.61 -12.47
C LYS A 57 1.87 -0.38 -12.57
N LEU A 58 0.65 0.05 -12.22
CA LEU A 58 -0.54 -0.79 -12.26
C LEU A 58 -0.85 -1.29 -13.67
N ARG A 59 -0.83 -0.40 -14.68
CA ARG A 59 -0.99 -0.76 -16.09
C ARG A 59 0.13 -1.66 -16.58
N LYS A 60 1.37 -1.46 -16.10
CA LYS A 60 2.50 -2.34 -16.40
C LYS A 60 2.26 -3.75 -15.86
N TYR A 61 1.85 -3.91 -14.61
CA TYR A 61 1.54 -5.24 -14.06
C TYR A 61 0.41 -5.91 -14.81
N LEU A 62 -0.69 -5.20 -15.05
CA LEU A 62 -1.78 -5.69 -15.90
C LEU A 62 -1.25 -6.18 -17.27
N SER A 63 -0.28 -5.47 -17.86
CA SER A 63 0.34 -5.84 -19.12
C SER A 63 1.18 -7.10 -19.10
N LEU A 64 1.75 -7.43 -17.94
CA LEU A 64 2.61 -8.58 -17.72
C LEU A 64 1.85 -9.82 -17.26
N ILE A 65 0.57 -9.70 -16.88
CA ILE A 65 -0.27 -10.87 -16.60
C ILE A 65 -0.32 -11.73 -17.86
N PRO A 66 0.09 -13.01 -17.78
CA PRO A 66 0.19 -13.86 -18.97
C PRO A 66 -1.19 -14.15 -19.53
N SER A 67 -1.28 -14.34 -20.85
CA SER A 67 -2.52 -14.77 -21.50
C SER A 67 -2.89 -16.22 -21.15
N PHE A 68 -1.90 -17.03 -20.76
CA PHE A 68 -2.07 -18.37 -20.21
C PHE A 68 -0.96 -18.67 -19.21
N TYR A 69 -1.28 -19.31 -18.08
CA TYR A 69 -0.27 -19.84 -17.17
C TYR A 69 0.31 -21.15 -17.71
N THR A 70 1.61 -21.37 -17.53
CA THR A 70 2.32 -22.57 -18.03
C THR A 70 1.85 -23.83 -17.29
N GLN A 71 1.66 -23.74 -15.98
CA GLN A 71 1.20 -24.88 -15.18
C GLN A 71 -0.32 -25.08 -15.33
N PRO A 72 -0.80 -26.26 -15.75
CA PRO A 72 -2.23 -26.50 -15.99
C PRO A 72 -3.13 -26.21 -14.78
N LYS A 73 -2.68 -26.57 -13.57
CA LYS A 73 -3.43 -26.29 -12.32
C LYS A 73 -3.59 -24.79 -12.07
N LYS A 74 -2.53 -24.00 -12.28
CA LYS A 74 -2.57 -22.53 -12.13
C LYS A 74 -3.51 -21.91 -13.16
N ARG A 75 -3.46 -22.40 -14.41
CA ARG A 75 -4.35 -21.94 -15.48
C ARG A 75 -5.82 -22.15 -15.13
N THR A 76 -6.20 -23.37 -14.76
CA THR A 76 -7.59 -23.67 -14.38
C THR A 76 -8.05 -22.81 -13.20
N ARG A 77 -7.24 -22.71 -12.14
CA ARG A 77 -7.59 -21.85 -10.98
C ARG A 77 -7.74 -20.39 -11.36
N PHE A 78 -6.87 -19.85 -12.23
CA PHE A 78 -6.98 -18.47 -12.69
C PHE A 78 -8.28 -18.24 -13.48
N GLU A 79 -8.61 -19.15 -14.40
CA GLU A 79 -9.85 -19.06 -15.20
C GLU A 79 -11.12 -19.13 -14.32
N GLU A 80 -11.09 -19.94 -13.26
CA GLU A 80 -12.19 -20.07 -12.30
C GLU A 80 -12.35 -18.83 -11.40
N LEU A 81 -11.25 -18.32 -10.84
CA LEU A 81 -11.26 -17.26 -9.84
C LEU A 81 -11.29 -15.85 -10.44
N PHE A 82 -10.83 -15.70 -11.69
CA PHE A 82 -10.79 -14.43 -12.42
C PHE A 82 -11.48 -14.58 -13.78
N PRO A 83 -12.82 -14.70 -13.81
CA PRO A 83 -13.56 -14.79 -15.06
C PRO A 83 -13.33 -13.54 -15.92
N ASN A 84 -13.13 -13.74 -17.23
CA ASN A 84 -12.68 -12.71 -18.18
C ASN A 84 -11.25 -12.18 -17.93
N GLY A 85 -10.51 -12.80 -17.01
CA GLY A 85 -9.08 -12.59 -16.75
C GLY A 85 -8.69 -11.11 -16.71
N ARG A 86 -7.69 -10.76 -17.53
CA ARG A 86 -7.15 -9.40 -17.63
C ARG A 86 -8.20 -8.34 -17.95
N GLN A 87 -9.24 -8.65 -18.74
CA GLN A 87 -10.24 -7.65 -19.12
C GLN A 87 -11.06 -7.18 -17.92
N SER A 88 -11.39 -8.09 -17.01
CA SER A 88 -12.12 -7.73 -15.78
C SER A 88 -11.30 -6.76 -14.92
N LEU A 89 -10.01 -7.06 -14.73
CA LEU A 89 -9.08 -6.20 -13.98
C LEU A 89 -8.89 -4.85 -14.66
N GLU A 90 -8.78 -4.82 -15.99
CA GLU A 90 -8.67 -3.57 -16.75
C GLU A 90 -9.88 -2.67 -16.53
N ASN A 91 -11.09 -3.25 -16.55
CA ASN A 91 -12.32 -2.51 -16.30
C ASN A 91 -12.34 -1.93 -14.87
N GLU A 92 -11.91 -2.70 -13.87
CA GLU A 92 -11.82 -2.20 -12.49
C GLU A 92 -10.77 -1.10 -12.32
N ILE A 93 -9.60 -1.23 -12.97
CA ILE A 93 -8.59 -0.17 -12.97
C ILE A 93 -9.13 1.11 -13.61
N ASN A 94 -9.83 1.00 -14.75
CA ASN A 94 -10.46 2.13 -15.42
C ASN A 94 -11.52 2.80 -14.54
N TYR A 95 -12.35 2.00 -13.88
CA TYR A 95 -13.37 2.49 -12.96
C TYR A 95 -12.74 3.24 -11.78
N LEU A 96 -11.73 2.65 -11.12
CA LEU A 96 -11.05 3.27 -10.00
C LEU A 96 -10.34 4.57 -10.40
N GLN A 97 -9.61 4.54 -11.51
CA GLN A 97 -8.92 5.72 -12.02
C GLN A 97 -9.92 6.85 -12.28
N LYS A 98 -11.04 6.56 -12.96
CA LYS A 98 -12.10 7.53 -13.21
C LYS A 98 -12.73 8.05 -11.91
N SER A 99 -13.00 7.17 -10.94
CA SER A 99 -13.59 7.56 -9.64
C SER A 99 -12.70 8.49 -8.81
N LEU A 100 -11.42 8.58 -9.16
CA LEU A 100 -10.42 9.41 -8.49
C LEU A 100 -10.09 10.69 -9.27
N GLU A 101 -10.59 10.86 -10.50
CA GLU A 101 -10.37 12.07 -11.31
C GLU A 101 -11.02 13.31 -10.69
N ASP A 102 -12.21 13.15 -10.11
CA ASP A 102 -12.98 14.23 -9.47
C ASP A 102 -12.66 14.39 -7.97
N VAL A 103 -11.65 13.67 -7.45
CA VAL A 103 -11.25 13.82 -6.05
C VAL A 103 -10.30 15.00 -5.91
N ASP A 104 -10.79 16.06 -5.28
CA ASP A 104 -10.02 17.26 -5.04
C ASP A 104 -8.81 17.03 -4.13
N ASP A 105 -7.74 17.77 -4.38
CA ASP A 105 -6.55 17.86 -3.53
C ASP A 105 -5.89 16.49 -3.23
N LEU A 106 -5.71 15.66 -4.26
CA LEU A 106 -4.88 14.46 -4.16
C LEU A 106 -3.40 14.85 -4.05
N LYS A 107 -2.88 14.84 -2.81
CA LYS A 107 -1.48 15.16 -2.53
C LYS A 107 -0.54 14.10 -3.11
N THR A 108 0.46 14.58 -3.83
CA THR A 108 1.57 13.80 -4.37
C THR A 108 2.81 14.05 -3.51
N VAL A 109 3.41 12.99 -2.98
CA VAL A 109 4.54 13.02 -2.03
C VAL A 109 5.55 11.90 -2.35
N PHE A 110 6.68 11.88 -1.67
CA PHE A 110 7.60 10.75 -1.75
C PHE A 110 7.07 9.61 -0.88
N CYS A 111 6.66 8.50 -1.49
CA CYS A 111 6.04 7.37 -0.82
C CYS A 111 7.02 6.19 -0.74
N HIS A 112 6.87 5.36 0.30
CA HIS A 112 7.54 4.07 0.42
C HIS A 112 6.99 3.08 -0.61
N ASN A 113 5.66 3.13 -0.85
CA ASN A 113 4.85 2.28 -1.73
C ASN A 113 4.76 0.80 -1.34
N ASP A 114 5.60 0.33 -0.42
CA ASP A 114 5.62 -1.06 0.05
C ASP A 114 5.86 -1.17 1.56
N LEU A 115 5.03 -0.48 2.35
CA LEU A 115 5.19 -0.41 3.80
C LEU A 115 4.61 -1.63 4.53
N LEU A 116 5.08 -2.81 4.14
CA LEU A 116 4.84 -4.11 4.80
C LEU A 116 5.27 -4.03 6.27
N LEU A 117 4.64 -4.83 7.13
CA LEU A 117 4.99 -4.87 8.56
C LEU A 117 6.46 -5.30 8.78
N SER A 118 6.95 -6.20 7.94
CA SER A 118 8.36 -6.64 7.93
C SER A 118 9.34 -5.53 7.54
N ASN A 119 8.88 -4.47 6.87
CA ASN A 119 9.69 -3.33 6.45
C ASN A 119 9.73 -2.23 7.51
N ILE A 120 9.12 -2.47 8.67
CA ILE A 120 9.08 -1.55 9.81
C ILE A 120 9.80 -2.18 10.99
N ILE A 121 10.95 -1.63 11.36
CA ILE A 121 11.74 -2.10 12.51
C ILE A 121 11.47 -1.20 13.71
N HIS A 122 11.09 -1.79 14.84
CA HIS A 122 10.96 -1.10 16.12
C HIS A 122 12.11 -1.48 17.07
N SER A 123 12.77 -0.46 17.64
CA SER A 123 13.76 -0.61 18.71
C SER A 123 13.77 0.63 19.60
N ASP A 124 13.85 0.45 20.92
CA ASP A 124 14.05 1.53 21.89
C ASP A 124 13.12 2.74 21.74
N GLY A 125 11.83 2.48 21.46
CA GLY A 125 10.81 3.53 21.29
C GLY A 125 10.96 4.32 19.98
N LYS A 126 11.64 3.76 18.99
CA LYS A 126 11.79 4.33 17.65
C LYS A 126 11.39 3.33 16.58
N VAL A 127 10.93 3.88 15.46
CA VAL A 127 10.60 3.12 14.26
C VAL A 127 11.52 3.53 13.11
N HIS A 128 11.99 2.53 12.37
CA HIS A 128 12.78 2.69 11.16
C HIS A 128 12.09 1.96 10.01
N PHE A 129 11.97 2.62 8.87
CA PHE A 129 11.58 1.95 7.62
C PHE A 129 12.84 1.41 6.93
N ILE A 130 12.68 0.31 6.21
CA ILE A 130 13.71 -0.31 5.39
C ILE A 130 13.09 -0.77 4.07
N ASP A 131 13.94 -1.22 3.15
CA ASP A 131 13.51 -1.77 1.86
C ASP A 131 12.74 -0.79 0.96
N TYR A 132 13.46 0.25 0.53
CA TYR A 132 12.94 1.33 -0.29
C TYR A 132 12.88 1.02 -1.80
N GLU A 133 12.87 -0.25 -2.22
CA GLU A 133 12.94 -0.63 -3.65
C GLU A 133 11.78 -0.03 -4.46
N TYR A 134 10.59 0.04 -3.84
CA TYR A 134 9.40 0.59 -4.48
C TYR A 134 9.23 2.10 -4.27
N ALA A 135 10.11 2.73 -3.49
CA ALA A 135 9.94 4.13 -3.09
C ALA A 135 10.04 5.08 -4.30
N ASP A 136 9.01 5.90 -4.47
CA ASP A 136 8.91 6.86 -5.57
C ASP A 136 7.83 7.90 -5.28
N CYS A 137 7.74 8.91 -6.13
CA CYS A 137 6.64 9.86 -6.15
C CYS A 137 5.31 9.15 -6.35
N ASN A 138 4.40 9.29 -5.39
CA ASN A 138 3.07 8.70 -5.46
C ASN A 138 2.04 9.48 -4.62
N TYR A 139 0.80 9.01 -4.59
CA TYR A 139 -0.27 9.60 -3.80
C TYR A 139 -0.08 9.31 -2.31
N GLN A 140 -0.18 10.35 -1.48
CA GLN A 140 -0.11 10.24 -0.02
C GLN A 140 -1.10 9.20 0.53
N ALA A 141 -2.34 9.24 0.03
CA ALA A 141 -3.40 8.35 0.44
C ALA A 141 -3.15 6.88 0.03
N PHE A 142 -2.40 6.64 -1.05
CA PHE A 142 -2.01 5.29 -1.46
C PHE A 142 -1.09 4.66 -0.42
N ASP A 143 -0.03 5.35 0.01
CA ASP A 143 0.95 4.77 0.92
C ASP A 143 0.34 4.46 2.30
N ILE A 144 -0.51 5.36 2.80
CA ILE A 144 -1.25 5.18 4.05
C ILE A 144 -2.25 4.02 3.91
N GLY A 145 -3.07 4.03 2.86
CA GLY A 145 -4.06 2.97 2.61
C GLY A 145 -3.41 1.61 2.46
N ASN A 146 -2.30 1.55 1.73
CA ASN A 146 -1.51 0.34 1.55
C ASN A 146 -1.05 -0.22 2.90
N HIS A 147 -0.42 0.62 3.72
CA HIS A 147 0.02 0.24 5.06
C HIS A 147 -1.13 -0.33 5.92
N PHE A 148 -2.33 0.26 5.86
CA PHE A 148 -3.49 -0.26 6.58
C PHE A 148 -3.93 -1.65 6.10
N THR A 149 -3.77 -1.98 4.82
CA THR A 149 -4.09 -3.32 4.32
C THR A 149 -3.13 -4.40 4.82
N GLU A 150 -1.89 -4.03 5.18
CA GLU A 150 -0.89 -4.97 5.70
C GLU A 150 -1.21 -5.49 7.10
N PHE A 151 -2.14 -4.87 7.81
CA PHE A 151 -2.60 -5.31 9.13
C PHE A 151 -3.34 -6.66 9.05
N ALA A 152 -3.82 -7.00 7.86
CA ALA A 152 -4.44 -8.30 7.57
C ALA A 152 -3.42 -9.44 7.51
N GLY A 153 -2.12 -9.15 7.36
CA GLY A 153 -1.09 -10.15 7.14
C GLY A 153 -1.06 -10.68 5.70
N VAL A 154 -0.05 -11.50 5.40
CA VAL A 154 0.19 -12.05 4.05
C VAL A 154 -0.01 -13.57 4.01
N ASN A 155 0.50 -14.29 5.01
CA ASN A 155 0.42 -15.77 5.05
C ASN A 155 -0.93 -16.27 5.57
N ASN A 156 -1.50 -15.58 6.57
CA ASN A 156 -2.78 -15.91 7.18
C ASN A 156 -3.67 -14.66 7.13
N ILE A 157 -4.18 -14.35 5.94
CA ILE A 157 -4.90 -13.10 5.70
C ILE A 157 -6.18 -13.04 6.53
N ASP A 158 -6.30 -12.00 7.36
CA ASP A 158 -7.51 -11.67 8.12
C ASP A 158 -7.88 -10.20 7.90
N PHE A 159 -8.78 -9.97 6.93
CA PHE A 159 -9.24 -8.62 6.58
C PHE A 159 -10.00 -7.89 7.68
N SER A 160 -10.43 -8.58 8.76
CA SER A 160 -11.01 -7.93 9.93
C SER A 160 -9.99 -7.13 10.73
N ARG A 161 -8.69 -7.38 10.50
CA ARG A 161 -7.59 -6.66 11.15
C ARG A 161 -7.27 -5.33 10.47
N ILE A 162 -7.73 -5.09 9.23
CA ILE A 162 -7.66 -3.77 8.61
C ILE A 162 -8.33 -2.75 9.54
N PRO A 163 -7.67 -1.63 9.90
CA PRO A 163 -8.21 -0.68 10.85
C PRO A 163 -9.61 -0.15 10.51
N ASP A 164 -10.47 -0.07 11.52
CA ASP A 164 -11.78 0.58 11.43
C ASP A 164 -11.66 2.11 11.37
N LYS A 165 -12.79 2.79 11.17
CA LYS A 165 -12.83 4.25 11.06
C LYS A 165 -12.21 4.94 12.29
N ASP A 166 -12.53 4.47 13.50
CA ASP A 166 -12.06 5.10 14.74
C ASP A 166 -10.53 5.00 14.89
N PHE A 167 -9.94 3.86 14.53
CA PHE A 167 -8.49 3.72 14.49
C PHE A 167 -7.88 4.58 13.39
N GLN A 168 -8.40 4.52 12.15
CA GLN A 168 -7.87 5.30 11.03
C GLN A 168 -7.88 6.80 11.33
N VAL A 169 -8.99 7.35 11.84
CA VAL A 169 -9.11 8.77 12.19
C VAL A 169 -8.08 9.17 13.26
N ARG A 170 -7.86 8.34 14.29
CA ARG A 170 -6.82 8.60 15.30
C ARG A 170 -5.41 8.59 14.69
N TRP A 171 -5.13 7.60 13.85
CA TRP A 171 -3.85 7.46 13.17
C TRP A 171 -3.58 8.66 12.24
N LEU A 172 -4.57 9.06 11.44
CA LEU A 172 -4.49 10.18 10.50
C LEU A 172 -4.27 11.52 11.21
N LYS A 173 -4.90 11.73 12.37
CA LYS A 173 -4.65 12.92 13.21
C LYS A 173 -3.20 13.01 13.67
N LEU A 174 -2.61 11.88 14.10
CA LEU A 174 -1.20 11.85 14.52
C LEU A 174 -0.27 12.12 13.33
N TYR A 175 -0.55 11.47 12.20
CA TYR A 175 0.18 11.67 10.95
C TYR A 175 0.14 13.14 10.49
N LEU A 176 -1.04 13.76 10.41
CA LEU A 176 -1.19 15.15 9.97
C LEU A 176 -0.49 16.12 10.94
N ASN A 177 -0.53 15.86 12.25
CA ASN A 177 0.16 16.70 13.24
C ASN A 177 1.66 16.69 13.00
N GLU A 178 2.25 15.50 12.83
CA GLU A 178 3.68 15.39 12.57
C GLU A 178 4.04 15.99 11.22
N LEU A 179 3.20 15.81 10.19
CA LEU A 179 3.44 16.37 8.86
C LEU A 179 3.54 17.90 8.92
N ARG A 180 2.67 18.56 9.68
CA ARG A 180 2.72 20.01 9.90
C ARG A 180 3.97 20.46 10.62
N VAL A 181 4.40 19.72 11.64
CA VAL A 181 5.68 19.98 12.32
C VAL A 181 6.84 19.91 11.31
N CYS A 182 6.83 18.91 10.43
CA CYS A 182 7.88 18.73 9.42
C CYS A 182 7.88 19.82 8.34
N THR A 183 6.72 20.34 7.96
CA THR A 183 6.57 21.35 6.90
C THR A 183 6.56 22.79 7.42
N GLY A 184 6.54 22.98 8.74
CA GLY A 184 6.46 24.30 9.38
C GLY A 184 5.08 24.96 9.31
N ASP A 185 4.04 24.19 8.96
CA ASP A 185 2.65 24.65 8.98
C ASP A 185 2.16 24.76 10.45
N LYS A 186 1.65 25.94 10.81
CA LYS A 186 1.19 26.26 12.17
C LYS A 186 -0.33 26.20 12.33
N THR A 187 -1.05 25.80 11.30
CA THR A 187 -2.52 25.70 11.34
C THR A 187 -2.98 24.50 12.17
N GLU A 188 -4.12 24.64 12.84
CA GLU A 188 -4.74 23.54 13.59
C GLU A 188 -5.41 22.52 12.66
N ILE A 189 -5.39 21.24 13.02
CA ILE A 189 -6.01 20.18 12.19
C ILE A 189 -7.49 20.24 12.42
N THR A 190 -8.25 20.45 11.34
CA THR A 190 -9.70 20.44 11.44
C THR A 190 -10.24 19.02 11.30
N PRO A 191 -11.39 18.69 11.92
CA PRO A 191 -12.06 17.41 11.70
C PRO A 191 -12.32 17.13 10.21
N GLU A 192 -12.69 18.15 9.44
CA GLU A 192 -13.00 18.04 8.01
C GLU A 192 -11.77 17.63 7.18
N GLU A 193 -10.59 18.12 7.55
CA GLU A 193 -9.34 17.71 6.90
C GLU A 193 -9.04 16.22 7.14
N VAL A 194 -9.25 15.76 8.37
CA VAL A 194 -9.06 14.34 8.72
C VAL A 194 -10.07 13.46 7.99
N ASP A 195 -11.34 13.87 7.95
CA ASP A 195 -12.39 13.15 7.24
C ASP A 195 -12.14 13.11 5.73
N CYS A 196 -11.69 14.22 5.14
CA CYS A 196 -11.31 14.27 3.73
C CYS A 196 -10.15 13.32 3.42
N LEU A 197 -9.10 13.29 4.26
CA LEU A 197 -7.99 12.36 4.09
C LEU A 197 -8.44 10.91 4.32
N TYR A 198 -9.30 10.65 5.29
CA TYR A 198 -9.89 9.33 5.54
C TYR A 198 -10.62 8.80 4.31
N GLU A 199 -11.47 9.61 3.68
CA GLU A 199 -12.18 9.21 2.46
C GLU A 199 -11.21 8.88 1.32
N LYS A 200 -10.19 9.72 1.11
CA LYS A 200 -9.14 9.49 0.12
C LYS A 200 -8.43 8.16 0.40
N VAL A 201 -7.95 7.95 1.62
CA VAL A 201 -7.25 6.73 2.04
C VAL A 201 -8.10 5.48 1.78
N ASN A 202 -9.39 5.50 2.10
CA ASN A 202 -10.26 4.35 1.87
C ASN A 202 -10.50 4.07 0.38
N LYS A 203 -10.62 5.10 -0.47
CA LYS A 203 -10.62 4.90 -1.92
C LYS A 203 -9.32 4.27 -2.41
N PHE A 204 -8.19 4.67 -1.85
CA PHE A 204 -6.88 4.12 -2.20
C PHE A 204 -6.60 2.72 -1.62
N ILE A 205 -7.29 2.30 -0.55
CA ILE A 205 -7.29 0.89 -0.11
C ILE A 205 -7.79 0.00 -1.25
N LEU A 206 -8.89 0.38 -1.92
CA LEU A 206 -9.41 -0.34 -3.08
C LEU A 206 -8.39 -0.41 -4.21
N VAL A 207 -7.67 0.69 -4.48
CA VAL A 207 -6.59 0.71 -5.49
C VAL A 207 -5.43 -0.19 -5.08
N GLY A 208 -5.05 -0.19 -3.80
CA GLY A 208 -4.03 -1.07 -3.22
C GLY A 208 -4.36 -2.55 -3.41
N HIS A 209 -5.61 -2.96 -3.21
CA HIS A 209 -6.04 -4.34 -3.52
C HIS A 209 -5.78 -4.68 -4.99
N ILE A 210 -6.26 -3.87 -5.94
CA ILE A 210 -6.05 -4.13 -7.38
C ILE A 210 -4.56 -4.13 -7.74
N PHE A 211 -3.76 -3.26 -7.11
CA PHE A 211 -2.30 -3.24 -7.29
C PHE A 211 -1.67 -4.58 -6.93
N TRP A 212 -1.91 -5.08 -5.71
CA TRP A 212 -1.32 -6.34 -5.27
C TRP A 212 -1.92 -7.57 -5.96
N ILE A 213 -3.18 -7.50 -6.40
CA ILE A 213 -3.80 -8.54 -7.24
C ILE A 213 -3.05 -8.66 -8.57
N THR A 214 -2.85 -7.55 -9.27
CA THR A 214 -2.13 -7.58 -10.56
C THR A 214 -0.67 -7.99 -10.38
N TRP A 215 0.00 -7.53 -9.33
CA TRP A 215 1.36 -7.97 -8.98
C TRP A 215 1.41 -9.49 -8.72
N ALA A 216 0.51 -10.02 -7.89
CA ALA A 216 0.49 -11.43 -7.52
C ALA A 216 0.20 -12.31 -8.74
N LEU A 217 -0.71 -11.91 -9.62
CA LEU A 217 -0.99 -12.66 -10.85
C LEU A 217 0.23 -12.71 -11.79
N VAL A 218 1.07 -11.67 -11.83
CA VAL A 218 2.35 -11.76 -12.54
C VAL A 218 3.29 -12.75 -11.84
N GLN A 219 3.43 -12.63 -10.51
CA GLN A 219 4.29 -13.51 -9.71
C GLN A 219 3.89 -14.99 -9.78
N ALA A 220 2.59 -15.27 -9.95
CA ALA A 220 2.09 -16.63 -10.09
C ALA A 220 2.75 -17.40 -11.25
N GLU A 221 3.25 -16.73 -12.29
CA GLU A 221 3.97 -17.36 -13.40
C GLU A 221 5.49 -17.33 -13.21
N ILE A 222 6.05 -16.25 -12.68
CA ILE A 222 7.50 -16.00 -12.71
C ILE A 222 8.24 -16.25 -11.39
N SER A 223 7.51 -16.33 -10.27
CA SER A 223 8.14 -16.47 -8.95
C SER A 223 8.52 -17.91 -8.65
N GLU A 224 9.67 -18.09 -8.01
CA GLU A 224 10.14 -19.37 -7.48
C GLU A 224 9.72 -19.62 -6.02
N LEU A 225 9.06 -18.64 -5.39
CA LEU A 225 8.60 -18.75 -4.01
C LEU A 225 7.49 -19.79 -3.88
N ASP A 226 7.54 -20.56 -2.79
CA ASP A 226 6.46 -21.44 -2.36
C ASP A 226 5.34 -20.63 -1.72
N PHE A 227 4.58 -19.91 -2.55
CA PHE A 227 3.49 -19.04 -2.16
C PHE A 227 2.34 -19.13 -3.17
N ASP A 228 1.10 -19.22 -2.69
CA ASP A 228 -0.08 -19.31 -3.54
C ASP A 228 -0.56 -17.92 -3.99
N PHE A 229 0.14 -17.37 -4.98
CA PHE A 229 -0.15 -16.05 -5.52
C PHE A 229 -1.56 -15.90 -6.10
N ILE A 230 -2.13 -16.97 -6.69
CA ILE A 230 -3.48 -16.92 -7.28
C ILE A 230 -4.53 -16.86 -6.17
N GLU A 231 -4.35 -17.65 -5.10
CA GLU A 231 -5.23 -17.60 -3.94
C GLU A 231 -5.15 -16.24 -3.23
N TYR A 232 -3.95 -15.74 -2.99
CA TYR A 232 -3.73 -14.41 -2.41
C TYR A 232 -4.44 -13.31 -3.21
N ALA A 233 -4.31 -13.33 -4.55
CA ALA A 233 -5.00 -12.40 -5.43
C ALA A 233 -6.52 -12.55 -5.30
N SER A 234 -7.03 -13.79 -5.26
CA SER A 234 -8.47 -14.05 -5.15
C SER A 234 -9.06 -13.55 -3.83
N LEU A 235 -8.35 -13.78 -2.71
CA LEU A 235 -8.75 -13.29 -1.39
C LEU A 235 -8.84 -11.76 -1.35
N LYS A 236 -7.81 -11.07 -1.89
CA LYS A 236 -7.85 -9.60 -2.00
C LYS A 236 -8.95 -9.11 -2.94
N MET A 237 -9.28 -9.83 -4.00
CA MET A 237 -10.39 -9.48 -4.89
C MET A 237 -11.73 -9.60 -4.17
N GLY A 238 -11.89 -10.61 -3.31
CA GLY A 238 -13.07 -10.76 -2.46
C GLY A 238 -13.25 -9.59 -1.50
N ASP A 239 -12.19 -9.16 -0.81
CA ASP A 239 -12.23 -8.01 0.10
C ASP A 239 -12.42 -6.68 -0.65
N TYR A 240 -11.81 -6.52 -1.83
CA TYR A 240 -12.07 -5.39 -2.72
C TYR A 240 -13.58 -5.24 -3.01
N TYR A 241 -14.23 -6.32 -3.45
CA TYR A 241 -15.66 -6.28 -3.79
C TYR A 241 -16.56 -6.14 -2.56
N SER A 242 -16.15 -6.62 -1.39
CA SER A 242 -16.92 -6.43 -0.15
C SER A 242 -16.95 -4.96 0.29
N ARG A 243 -15.83 -4.24 0.11
CA ARG A 243 -15.66 -2.84 0.53
C ARG A 243 -16.17 -1.83 -0.50
N LYS A 244 -16.03 -2.14 -1.79
CA LYS A 244 -16.31 -1.21 -2.90
C LYS A 244 -17.66 -0.49 -2.78
N PRO A 245 -18.81 -1.14 -2.49
CA PRO A 245 -20.11 -0.46 -2.44
C PRO A 245 -20.23 0.61 -1.35
N ALA A 246 -19.47 0.48 -0.25
CA ALA A 246 -19.49 1.45 0.84
C ALA A 246 -18.55 2.64 0.60
N ILE A 247 -17.50 2.45 -0.20
CA ILE A 247 -16.44 3.45 -0.43
C ILE A 247 -16.66 4.22 -1.74
N LEU A 248 -17.14 3.52 -2.78
CA LEU A 248 -17.45 4.05 -4.10
C LEU A 248 -18.90 3.67 -4.46
N PRO A 249 -19.89 4.34 -3.85
CA PRO A 249 -21.31 4.10 -4.10
C PRO A 249 -21.75 4.52 -5.51
#